data_AF-A0A3M7E2X2-F1
#
_entry.id   AF-A0A3M7E2X2-F1
#
_cell.length_a   1.000
_cell.length_b   1.000
_cell.length_c   1.000
_cell.angle_alpha   90.00
_cell.angle_beta   90.00
_cell.angle_gamma   90.00
#
_symmetry.space_group_name_H-M   'P 1'
#
loop_
_entity.id
_entity.type
_entity.pdbx_description
1 polymer ?
#
loop_
_entity_poly.entity_id
_entity_poly.type
_entity_poly.pdbx_seq_one_letter_code
_entity_poly.pdbx_strand_id
1 'polypeptide(L)'
;MAAVPAGRPRRMTLPKSQGREDPVFKQATVFTETPAHGAAFIFIHGLGDDAKGLEDVADQFQKNNKLPYMNWILPNGIEDKDAMQRAWYRPTQFKPFPADRPELKEEEDEEGMRKTVEYIESLIDACVNKGLPPNRIILGGFSQGAAISLLTDLTSAKYGGKLAGIVSLMGYLPLADGYRIQDLRAKCGLPPTQGEVPCFLARGKKDQLIPARIWEGTLKKLEDMGLNKGAMDIHEYDDLGHSISAPVLSDLCTWMQRVVPKLKPMRSGALSFLGIIRDHIGTVLNFTSFRLHDPTIPSEVRRPVLFNMAPTKKDAKEEKEAKLTPQQSADLIMDYLRKQNRPYSATDISTNLKNRVSKAAAAKLLKDMHERKEIEGRAAGKQLIYHVIQDDADEADLEKLQEMDAETSRLKSATLELKAEEKDLRQTLRQEGAQVPLPELRVAVDTLRQEEAELSARLATLKHGNTKPISIEEREQINSEHRKWSRTAAARKKIRKELWAEIESHLGKEQAAETKEMLGLEF
;
A
#
# COMPACT_ATOMS: atom_id res chain seq x y z
N MET A 1 11.40 1.87 -40.15
CA MET A 1 11.43 1.46 -38.73
C MET A 1 10.02 1.11 -38.29
N ALA A 2 9.80 -0.15 -37.92
CA ALA A 2 8.51 -0.67 -37.53
C ALA A 2 8.02 0.00 -36.25
N ALA A 3 6.79 0.50 -36.26
CA ALA A 3 6.10 0.96 -35.07
C ALA A 3 5.89 -0.24 -34.13
N VAL A 4 6.46 -0.15 -32.93
CA VAL A 4 6.21 -1.12 -31.86
C VAL A 4 4.72 -1.03 -31.50
N PRO A 5 3.93 -2.12 -31.61
CA PRO A 5 2.53 -2.09 -31.22
C PRO A 5 2.44 -1.75 -29.72
N ALA A 6 1.53 -0.84 -29.35
CA ALA A 6 1.22 -0.54 -27.96
C ALA A 6 0.86 -1.86 -27.25
N GLY A 7 1.83 -2.38 -26.48
CA GLY A 7 1.70 -3.67 -25.83
C GLY A 7 0.49 -3.67 -24.90
N ARG A 8 -0.26 -4.78 -24.86
CA ARG A 8 -1.26 -5.03 -23.81
C ARG A 8 -0.62 -4.70 -22.44
N PRO A 9 -1.29 -3.96 -21.55
CA PRO A 9 -0.74 -3.66 -20.23
C PRO A 9 -0.41 -4.98 -19.53
N ARG A 10 0.88 -5.19 -19.23
CA ARG A 10 1.36 -6.40 -18.56
C ARG A 10 0.65 -6.51 -17.21
N ARG A 11 -0.13 -7.58 -17.00
CA ARG A 11 -0.78 -7.93 -15.72
C ARG A 11 0.20 -7.68 -14.56
N MET A 12 -0.27 -7.08 -13.47
CA MET A 12 0.56 -6.85 -12.29
C MET A 12 1.01 -8.22 -11.76
N THR A 13 2.32 -8.46 -11.75
CA THR A 13 2.87 -9.70 -11.19
C THR A 13 3.06 -9.44 -9.71
N LEU A 14 2.15 -9.97 -8.90
CA LEU A 14 2.24 -9.86 -7.45
C LEU A 14 3.19 -10.93 -6.89
N PRO A 15 3.97 -10.61 -5.86
CA PRO A 15 4.89 -11.53 -5.23
C PRO A 15 4.15 -12.74 -4.66
N LYS A 16 4.76 -13.92 -4.83
CA LYS A 16 4.33 -15.16 -4.17
C LYS A 16 5.09 -15.28 -2.87
N SER A 17 4.38 -15.65 -1.79
CA SER A 17 4.98 -15.95 -0.49
C SER A 17 4.74 -17.41 -0.15
N GLN A 18 5.76 -18.09 0.35
CA GLN A 18 5.63 -19.48 0.77
C GLN A 18 4.57 -19.59 1.89
N GLY A 19 3.64 -20.54 1.76
CA GLY A 19 2.56 -20.75 2.74
C GLY A 19 1.41 -19.71 2.67
N ARG A 20 1.42 -18.79 1.70
CA ARG A 20 0.29 -17.90 1.41
C ARG A 20 -0.31 -18.23 0.05
N GLU A 21 -1.64 -18.20 -0.02
CA GLU A 21 -2.34 -18.22 -1.30
C GLU A 21 -2.09 -16.92 -2.07
N ASP A 22 -2.12 -17.01 -3.41
CA ASP A 22 -1.91 -15.85 -4.27
C ASP A 22 -2.95 -14.76 -3.98
N PRO A 23 -2.57 -13.48 -3.98
CA PRO A 23 -3.50 -12.37 -3.82
C PRO A 23 -4.49 -12.29 -4.99
N VAL A 24 -5.74 -11.89 -4.69
CA VAL A 24 -6.73 -11.56 -5.71
C VAL A 24 -6.42 -10.16 -6.25
N PHE A 25 -6.31 -10.06 -7.58
CA PHE A 25 -6.07 -8.79 -8.26
C PHE A 25 -7.25 -8.44 -9.17
N LYS A 26 -7.92 -7.32 -8.88
CA LYS A 26 -8.94 -6.74 -9.78
C LYS A 26 -8.38 -5.50 -10.46
N GLN A 27 -8.26 -5.58 -11.78
CA GLN A 27 -7.72 -4.49 -12.58
C GLN A 27 -8.71 -3.32 -12.64
N ALA A 28 -8.18 -2.10 -12.73
CA ALA A 28 -8.95 -0.90 -12.99
C ALA A 28 -9.84 -1.03 -14.25
N THR A 29 -11.06 -0.49 -14.20
CA THR A 29 -12.02 -0.55 -15.32
C THR A 29 -11.73 0.50 -16.40
N VAL A 30 -11.07 1.60 -16.03
CA VAL A 30 -10.59 2.63 -16.95
C VAL A 30 -9.08 2.70 -16.89
N PHE A 31 -8.46 2.47 -18.05
CA PHE A 31 -7.01 2.58 -18.21
C PHE A 31 -6.60 4.04 -18.30
N THR A 32 -5.50 4.36 -17.63
CA THR A 32 -4.87 5.67 -17.71
C THR A 32 -3.75 5.64 -18.75
N GLU A 33 -3.56 6.76 -19.46
CA GLU A 33 -2.52 6.89 -20.49
C GLU A 33 -1.11 6.65 -19.93
N THR A 34 -0.88 7.09 -18.69
CA THR A 34 0.35 6.83 -17.94
C THR A 34 0.03 6.01 -16.69
N PRO A 35 0.88 5.04 -16.31
CA PRO A 35 0.69 4.29 -15.07
C PRO A 35 0.64 5.19 -13.82
N ALA A 36 1.38 6.31 -13.82
CA ALA A 36 1.41 7.27 -12.71
C ALA A 36 0.06 7.97 -12.46
N HIS A 37 -0.84 8.01 -13.44
CA HIS A 37 -2.20 8.51 -13.25
C HIS A 37 -3.16 7.47 -12.65
N GLY A 38 -2.75 6.19 -12.60
CA GLY A 38 -3.51 5.13 -11.94
C GLY A 38 -3.50 5.28 -10.41
N ALA A 39 -4.24 4.40 -9.74
CA ALA A 39 -4.20 4.23 -8.29
C ALA A 39 -4.26 2.74 -7.93
N ALA A 40 -3.89 2.39 -6.70
CA ALA A 40 -4.11 1.06 -6.15
C ALA A 40 -4.65 1.13 -4.72
N PHE A 41 -5.53 0.19 -4.38
CA PHE A 41 -5.96 -0.06 -3.01
C PHE A 41 -5.58 -1.50 -2.64
N ILE A 42 -4.67 -1.62 -1.70
CA ILE A 42 -4.33 -2.89 -1.05
C ILE A 42 -5.27 -3.04 0.14
N PHE A 43 -6.25 -3.93 0.03
CA PHE A 43 -7.32 -4.08 1.02
C PHE A 43 -7.24 -5.44 1.73
N ILE A 44 -6.89 -5.40 3.02
CA ILE A 44 -6.47 -6.53 3.84
C ILE A 44 -7.64 -7.03 4.70
N HIS A 45 -7.94 -8.33 4.63
CA HIS A 45 -9.04 -8.95 5.37
C HIS A 45 -8.75 -9.14 6.87
N GLY A 46 -9.79 -9.44 7.65
CA GLY A 46 -9.67 -9.70 9.09
C GLY A 46 -9.23 -11.12 9.43
N LEU A 47 -9.11 -11.41 10.72
CA LEU A 47 -8.84 -12.76 11.24
C LEU A 47 -9.93 -13.75 10.79
N GLY A 48 -9.51 -14.91 10.29
CA GLY A 48 -10.40 -16.00 9.87
C GLY A 48 -11.06 -15.82 8.49
N ASP A 49 -10.88 -14.67 7.86
CA ASP A 49 -11.42 -14.36 6.52
C ASP A 49 -10.37 -14.64 5.42
N ASP A 50 -10.71 -14.38 4.16
CA ASP A 50 -9.82 -14.48 3.01
C ASP A 50 -9.99 -13.31 2.02
N ALA A 51 -9.20 -13.30 0.95
CA ALA A 51 -9.28 -12.28 -0.08
C ALA A 51 -10.65 -12.21 -0.78
N LYS A 52 -11.39 -13.32 -0.86
CA LYS A 52 -12.70 -13.39 -1.51
C LYS A 52 -13.77 -12.69 -0.68
N GLY A 53 -13.66 -12.71 0.66
CA GLY A 53 -14.55 -11.96 1.55
C GLY A 53 -14.61 -10.45 1.26
N LEU A 54 -13.55 -9.89 0.67
CA LEU A 54 -13.47 -8.48 0.29
C LEU A 54 -13.73 -8.20 -1.19
N GLU A 55 -13.88 -9.24 -2.03
CA GLU A 55 -14.07 -9.09 -3.47
C GLU A 55 -15.34 -8.32 -3.83
N ASP A 56 -16.40 -8.51 -3.05
CA ASP A 56 -17.69 -7.84 -3.24
C ASP A 56 -17.59 -6.33 -3.02
N VAL A 57 -16.69 -5.87 -2.14
CA VAL A 57 -16.45 -4.43 -1.94
C VAL A 57 -15.84 -3.84 -3.21
N ALA A 58 -14.79 -4.46 -3.74
CA ALA A 58 -14.16 -4.02 -4.98
C ALA A 58 -15.16 -4.03 -6.16
N ASP A 59 -15.99 -5.06 -6.26
CA ASP A 59 -17.02 -5.16 -7.30
C ASP A 59 -18.08 -4.08 -7.19
N GLN A 60 -18.51 -3.74 -5.97
CA GLN A 60 -19.47 -2.65 -5.76
C GLN A 60 -18.89 -1.30 -6.21
N PHE A 61 -17.62 -1.02 -5.93
CA PHE A 61 -16.96 0.19 -6.41
C PHE A 61 -16.89 0.22 -7.94
N GLN A 62 -16.47 -0.88 -8.56
CA GLN A 62 -16.35 -0.98 -10.01
C GLN A 62 -17.70 -0.90 -10.74
N LYS A 63 -18.72 -1.63 -10.26
CA LYS A 63 -20.09 -1.62 -10.83
C LYS A 63 -20.73 -0.23 -10.76
N ASN A 64 -20.45 0.52 -9.69
CA ASN A 64 -20.95 1.88 -9.51
C ASN A 64 -20.05 2.97 -10.12
N ASN A 65 -19.06 2.58 -10.93
CA ASN A 65 -18.09 3.48 -11.60
C ASN A 65 -17.38 4.44 -10.61
N LYS A 66 -17.14 3.98 -9.39
CA LYS A 66 -16.41 4.73 -8.36
C LYS A 66 -14.93 4.40 -8.50
N LEU A 67 -14.10 5.44 -8.65
CA LEU A 67 -12.64 5.32 -8.80
C LEU A 67 -12.23 4.33 -9.92
N PRO A 68 -12.69 4.51 -11.17
CA PRO A 68 -12.50 3.50 -12.23
C PRO A 68 -11.03 3.27 -12.62
N TYR A 69 -10.12 4.15 -12.22
CA TYR A 69 -8.66 4.03 -12.40
C TYR A 69 -7.95 3.31 -11.24
N MET A 70 -8.71 2.79 -10.27
CA MET A 70 -8.19 2.07 -9.11
C MET A 70 -8.01 0.59 -9.39
N ASN A 71 -6.82 0.07 -9.14
CA ASN A 71 -6.56 -1.36 -9.06
C ASN A 71 -6.79 -1.86 -7.64
N TRP A 72 -7.40 -3.03 -7.47
CA TRP A 72 -7.62 -3.63 -6.15
C TRP A 72 -6.70 -4.83 -5.98
N ILE A 73 -6.01 -4.87 -4.85
CA ILE A 73 -5.13 -5.97 -4.45
C ILE A 73 -5.65 -6.47 -3.11
N LEU A 74 -6.15 -7.70 -3.10
CA LEU A 74 -6.72 -8.34 -1.92
C LEU A 74 -5.80 -9.50 -1.53
N PRO A 75 -4.86 -9.28 -0.61
CA PRO A 75 -3.91 -10.31 -0.21
C PRO A 75 -4.51 -11.28 0.80
N ASN A 76 -3.87 -12.44 0.94
CA ASN A 76 -4.26 -13.47 1.88
C ASN A 76 -3.28 -13.58 3.07
N GLY A 77 -3.84 -13.76 4.27
CA GLY A 77 -3.11 -14.20 5.45
C GLY A 77 -2.55 -15.64 5.31
N ILE A 78 -1.68 -16.03 6.24
CA ILE A 78 -1.18 -17.42 6.36
C ILE A 78 -2.21 -18.23 7.15
N GLU A 79 -2.35 -19.52 6.84
CA GLU A 79 -3.06 -20.45 7.74
C GLU A 79 -2.25 -20.63 9.03
N ASP A 80 -2.72 -20.00 10.10
CA ASP A 80 -2.12 -20.12 11.42
C ASP A 80 -2.60 -21.44 12.05
N LYS A 81 -1.64 -22.34 12.33
CA LYS A 81 -1.92 -23.67 12.88
C LYS A 81 -2.41 -23.61 14.32
N ASP A 82 -1.95 -22.64 15.09
CA ASP A 82 -2.29 -22.50 16.50
C ASP A 82 -3.67 -21.85 16.64
N ALA A 83 -3.99 -20.89 15.78
CA ALA A 83 -5.30 -20.26 15.73
C ALA A 83 -6.35 -21.09 14.95
N MET A 84 -5.93 -22.15 14.25
CA MET A 84 -6.76 -22.97 13.34
C MET A 84 -7.55 -22.17 12.31
N GLN A 85 -7.03 -21.00 11.91
CA GLN A 85 -7.69 -20.10 10.98
C GLN A 85 -6.66 -19.20 10.30
N ARG A 86 -7.07 -18.51 9.24
CA ARG A 86 -6.18 -17.58 8.53
C ARG A 86 -5.92 -16.34 9.37
N ALA A 87 -4.64 -16.00 9.58
CA ALA A 87 -4.25 -14.85 10.38
C ALA A 87 -3.08 -14.09 9.75
N TRP A 88 -2.94 -12.83 10.14
CA TRP A 88 -1.80 -11.99 9.76
C TRP A 88 -0.68 -12.05 10.79
N TYR A 89 -1.01 -12.40 12.02
CA TYR A 89 -0.12 -12.62 13.16
C TYR A 89 -0.94 -13.37 14.22
N ARG A 90 -0.26 -13.97 15.21
CA ARG A 90 -0.94 -14.72 16.26
C ARG A 90 -1.96 -13.82 16.98
N PRO A 91 -3.24 -14.22 17.04
CA PRO A 91 -4.28 -13.39 17.64
C PRO A 91 -4.09 -13.26 19.16
N THR A 92 -4.25 -12.04 19.67
CA THR A 92 -4.36 -11.77 21.10
C THR A 92 -5.82 -11.42 21.42
N GLN A 93 -6.40 -12.02 22.45
CA GLN A 93 -7.79 -11.73 22.82
C GLN A 93 -7.90 -10.41 23.59
N PHE A 94 -8.81 -9.53 23.16
CA PHE A 94 -9.15 -8.33 23.91
C PHE A 94 -10.11 -8.67 25.05
N LYS A 95 -9.71 -8.32 26.27
CA LYS A 95 -10.59 -8.35 27.43
C LYS A 95 -11.45 -7.07 27.48
N PRO A 96 -12.75 -7.15 27.81
CA PRO A 96 -13.62 -5.97 27.93
C PRO A 96 -13.08 -4.95 28.93
N PHE A 97 -12.51 -5.43 30.04
CA PHE A 97 -11.92 -4.63 31.10
C PHE A 97 -10.38 -4.69 31.08
N PRO A 98 -9.68 -3.65 31.56
CA PRO A 98 -8.25 -3.72 31.83
C PRO A 98 -7.93 -4.91 32.74
N ALA A 99 -6.78 -5.56 32.53
CA ALA A 99 -6.36 -6.63 33.41
C ALA A 99 -5.99 -6.06 34.79
N ASP A 100 -6.44 -6.71 35.86
CA ASP A 100 -6.06 -6.35 37.25
C ASP A 100 -4.55 -6.41 37.47
N ARG A 101 -3.85 -7.19 36.64
CA ARG A 101 -2.39 -7.36 36.62
C ARG A 101 -1.84 -7.11 35.21
N PRO A 102 -1.57 -5.85 34.85
CA PRO A 102 -1.03 -5.48 33.54
C PRO A 102 0.29 -6.17 33.19
N GLU A 103 1.10 -6.51 34.19
CA GLU A 103 2.38 -7.21 34.04
C GLU A 103 2.25 -8.66 33.57
N LEU A 104 1.05 -9.25 33.67
CA LEU A 104 0.74 -10.59 33.18
C LEU A 104 0.01 -10.58 31.84
N LYS A 105 -0.08 -9.41 31.18
CA LYS A 105 -0.68 -9.31 29.86
C LYS A 105 0.15 -10.13 28.87
N GLU A 106 -0.51 -10.96 28.08
CA GLU A 106 0.16 -11.68 26.99
C GLU A 106 0.83 -10.70 26.03
N GLU A 107 2.08 -10.98 25.70
CA GLU A 107 2.81 -10.21 24.71
C GLU A 107 2.16 -10.38 23.33
N GLU A 108 2.09 -9.27 22.60
CA GLU A 108 1.65 -9.26 21.21
C GLU A 108 2.71 -9.92 20.32
N ASP A 109 2.29 -10.56 19.23
CA ASP A 109 3.18 -11.22 18.27
C ASP A 109 3.84 -10.21 17.32
N GLU A 110 4.77 -9.43 17.85
CA GLU A 110 5.51 -8.42 17.09
C GLU A 110 6.27 -9.03 15.90
N GLU A 111 6.86 -10.22 16.08
CA GLU A 111 7.64 -10.86 15.02
C GLU A 111 6.74 -11.30 13.86
N GLY A 112 5.57 -11.88 14.15
CA GLY A 112 4.56 -12.18 13.14
C GLY A 112 4.05 -10.93 12.43
N MET A 113 3.80 -9.86 13.18
CA MET A 113 3.40 -8.56 12.61
C MET A 113 4.48 -8.01 11.67
N ARG A 114 5.76 -8.04 12.05
CA ARG A 114 6.88 -7.57 11.21
C ARG A 114 7.01 -8.36 9.92
N LYS A 115 6.90 -9.70 9.97
CA LYS A 115 6.88 -10.55 8.76
C LYS A 115 5.71 -10.20 7.84
N THR A 116 4.56 -9.88 8.41
CA THR A 116 3.42 -9.43 7.61
C THR A 116 3.66 -8.04 7.02
N VAL A 117 4.23 -7.08 7.75
CA VAL A 117 4.63 -5.77 7.21
C VAL A 117 5.56 -5.95 6.02
N GLU A 118 6.59 -6.80 6.12
CA GLU A 118 7.50 -7.10 4.99
C GLU A 118 6.77 -7.67 3.77
N TYR A 119 5.79 -8.55 3.98
CA TYR A 119 4.96 -9.07 2.90
C TYR A 119 4.11 -7.95 2.26
N ILE A 120 3.49 -7.08 3.05
CA ILE A 120 2.72 -5.94 2.52
C ILE A 120 3.62 -4.97 1.76
N GLU A 121 4.83 -4.68 2.26
CA GLU A 121 5.82 -3.88 1.53
C GLU A 121 6.13 -4.48 0.16
N SER A 122 6.21 -5.81 0.04
CA SER A 122 6.45 -6.46 -1.26
C SER A 122 5.30 -6.25 -2.25
N LEU A 123 4.06 -6.12 -1.77
CA LEU A 123 2.90 -5.79 -2.61
C LEU A 123 2.94 -4.32 -3.05
N ILE A 124 3.34 -3.42 -2.16
CA ILE A 124 3.55 -2.00 -2.48
C ILE A 124 4.70 -1.87 -3.50
N ASP A 125 5.81 -2.59 -3.30
CA ASP A 125 6.94 -2.66 -4.25
C ASP A 125 6.44 -3.09 -5.65
N ALA A 126 5.52 -4.07 -5.74
CA ALA A 126 4.95 -4.50 -7.02
C ALA A 126 4.12 -3.40 -7.72
N CYS A 127 3.38 -2.59 -6.95
CA CYS A 127 2.68 -1.41 -7.47
C CYS A 127 3.65 -0.35 -7.98
N VAL A 128 4.67 -0.02 -7.19
CA VAL A 128 5.68 1.00 -7.52
C VAL A 128 6.48 0.58 -8.76
N ASN A 129 6.87 -0.68 -8.86
CA ASN A 129 7.56 -1.25 -10.02
C ASN A 129 6.71 -1.21 -11.31
N LYS A 130 5.39 -1.07 -11.19
CA LYS A 130 4.47 -0.88 -12.32
C LYS A 130 4.25 0.59 -12.68
N GLY A 131 4.89 1.51 -11.96
CA GLY A 131 4.84 2.95 -12.20
C GLY A 131 3.74 3.68 -11.43
N LEU A 132 3.13 3.06 -10.41
CA LEU A 132 2.25 3.76 -9.48
C LEU A 132 3.09 4.46 -8.41
N PRO A 133 3.03 5.79 -8.25
CA PRO A 133 3.76 6.45 -7.18
C PRO A 133 3.16 6.09 -5.81
N PRO A 134 3.95 6.04 -4.72
CA PRO A 134 3.45 5.67 -3.38
C PRO A 134 2.25 6.50 -2.91
N ASN A 135 2.24 7.80 -3.22
CA ASN A 135 1.13 8.73 -2.92
C ASN A 135 -0.14 8.51 -3.76
N ARG A 136 -0.20 7.42 -4.56
CA ARG A 136 -1.39 6.94 -5.28
C ARG A 136 -1.81 5.53 -4.83
N ILE A 137 -1.20 5.02 -3.77
CA ILE A 137 -1.48 3.72 -3.19
C ILE A 137 -2.15 3.93 -1.82
N ILE A 138 -3.37 3.43 -1.68
CA ILE A 138 -4.06 3.33 -0.40
C ILE A 138 -3.75 1.96 0.18
N LEU A 139 -3.40 1.93 1.46
CA LEU A 139 -3.28 0.69 2.24
C LEU A 139 -4.36 0.67 3.30
N GLY A 140 -5.07 -0.44 3.42
CA GLY A 140 -6.11 -0.51 4.43
C GLY A 140 -6.63 -1.89 4.67
N GLY A 141 -7.45 -2.03 5.70
CA GLY A 141 -8.01 -3.32 6.03
C GLY A 141 -9.13 -3.28 7.04
N PHE A 142 -9.62 -4.48 7.35
CA PHE A 142 -10.62 -4.76 8.35
C PHE A 142 -10.00 -5.53 9.53
N SER A 143 -10.32 -5.16 10.77
CA SER A 143 -9.87 -5.86 11.99
C SER A 143 -8.34 -6.06 12.03
N GLN A 144 -7.81 -7.29 12.01
CA GLN A 144 -6.35 -7.52 11.91
C GLN A 144 -5.71 -6.86 10.67
N GLY A 145 -6.42 -6.79 9.54
CA GLY A 145 -5.93 -6.11 8.36
C GLY A 145 -5.79 -4.60 8.56
N ALA A 146 -6.68 -4.00 9.35
CA ALA A 146 -6.59 -2.60 9.75
C ALA A 146 -5.36 -2.36 10.65
N ALA A 147 -5.13 -3.25 11.62
CA ALA A 147 -3.98 -3.23 12.51
C ALA A 147 -2.65 -3.26 11.74
N ILE A 148 -2.52 -4.17 10.78
CA ILE A 148 -1.34 -4.25 9.91
C ILE A 148 -1.20 -3.01 9.03
N SER A 149 -2.30 -2.44 8.55
CA SER A 149 -2.25 -1.24 7.70
C SER A 149 -1.68 -0.04 8.45
N LEU A 150 -2.18 0.19 9.68
CA LEU A 150 -1.66 1.24 10.57
C LEU A 150 -0.20 0.98 10.95
N LEU A 151 0.13 -0.25 11.34
CA LEU A 151 1.49 -0.60 11.75
C LEU A 151 2.48 -0.48 10.59
N THR A 152 2.10 -0.90 9.38
CA THR A 152 2.92 -0.78 8.17
C THR A 152 3.25 0.68 7.91
N ASP A 153 2.25 1.57 7.97
CA ASP A 153 2.50 3.00 7.82
C ASP A 153 3.46 3.52 8.90
N LEU A 154 3.22 3.17 10.17
CA LEU A 154 4.02 3.66 11.28
C LEU A 154 5.43 3.06 11.39
N THR A 155 5.74 1.95 10.74
CA THR A 155 7.02 1.23 10.98
C THR A 155 7.79 0.85 9.72
N SER A 156 7.18 0.94 8.54
CA SER A 156 7.86 0.65 7.27
C SER A 156 8.97 1.68 7.00
N ALA A 157 10.22 1.21 6.92
CA ALA A 157 11.36 2.04 6.54
C ALA A 157 11.23 2.58 5.09
N LYS A 158 10.52 1.84 4.22
CA LYS A 158 10.35 2.20 2.81
C LYS A 158 9.21 3.18 2.61
N TYR A 159 8.05 2.91 3.20
CA TYR A 159 6.77 3.51 2.85
C TYR A 159 6.11 4.31 3.97
N GLY A 160 6.66 4.27 5.19
CA GLY A 160 6.07 5.00 6.30
C GLY A 160 5.98 6.49 6.01
N GLY A 161 4.76 7.03 6.09
CA GLY A 161 4.50 8.45 5.83
C GLY A 161 4.37 8.82 4.34
N LYS A 162 4.43 7.85 3.40
CA LYS A 162 4.53 8.12 1.95
C LYS A 162 3.34 7.65 1.13
N LEU A 163 2.44 6.86 1.71
CA LEU A 163 1.28 6.31 1.03
C LEU A 163 0.21 7.39 0.80
N ALA A 164 -0.72 7.15 -0.12
CA ALA A 164 -1.81 8.09 -0.40
C ALA A 164 -2.68 8.29 0.85
N GLY A 165 -2.94 7.20 1.56
CA GLY A 165 -3.67 7.22 2.81
C GLY A 165 -3.85 5.82 3.39
N ILE A 166 -4.21 5.77 4.67
CA ILE A 166 -4.43 4.54 5.44
C ILE A 166 -5.91 4.38 5.77
N VAL A 167 -6.42 3.15 5.68
CA VAL A 167 -7.81 2.84 6.04
C VAL A 167 -7.83 1.77 7.14
N SER A 168 -8.49 2.08 8.25
CA SER A 168 -8.68 1.18 9.39
C SER A 168 -10.17 1.00 9.66
N LEU A 169 -10.73 -0.14 9.26
CA LEU A 169 -12.14 -0.49 9.49
C LEU A 169 -12.26 -1.49 10.63
N MET A 170 -13.02 -1.14 11.68
CA MET A 170 -13.21 -1.97 12.89
C MET A 170 -11.86 -2.45 13.45
N GLY A 171 -10.86 -1.55 13.41
CA GLY A 171 -9.46 -1.85 13.68
C GLY A 171 -8.96 -1.35 15.02
N TYR A 172 -7.69 -1.62 15.28
CA TYR A 172 -6.93 -1.16 16.43
C TYR A 172 -5.46 -0.99 16.03
N LEU A 173 -4.68 -0.25 16.81
CA LEU A 173 -3.23 -0.15 16.64
C LEU A 173 -2.52 -1.14 17.58
N PRO A 174 -1.86 -2.18 17.05
CA PRO A 174 -1.04 -3.07 17.86
C PRO A 174 0.24 -2.37 18.34
N LEU A 175 0.87 -2.91 19.38
CA LEU A 175 2.11 -2.36 19.97
C LEU A 175 1.96 -0.92 20.47
N ALA A 176 0.73 -0.48 20.76
CA ALA A 176 0.41 0.87 21.19
C ALA A 176 0.90 1.17 22.61
N ASP A 177 1.08 0.15 23.44
CA ASP A 177 1.51 0.30 24.83
C ASP A 177 2.97 0.79 24.92
N GLY A 178 3.20 1.83 25.70
CA GLY A 178 4.55 2.37 25.95
C GLY A 178 5.20 3.00 24.71
N TYR A 179 6.48 2.69 24.51
CA TYR A 179 7.34 3.30 23.48
C TYR A 179 7.68 2.37 22.31
N ARG A 180 7.00 1.22 22.20
CA ARG A 180 7.45 0.15 21.29
C ARG A 180 7.45 0.56 19.82
N ILE A 181 6.41 1.25 19.36
CA ILE A 181 6.35 1.79 18.00
C ILE A 181 7.47 2.80 17.77
N GLN A 182 7.76 3.67 18.74
CA GLN A 182 8.84 4.65 18.64
C GLN A 182 10.21 3.96 18.56
N ASP A 183 10.44 2.90 19.34
CA ASP A 183 11.67 2.10 19.26
C ASP A 183 11.83 1.46 17.88
N LEU A 184 10.75 0.91 17.31
CA LEU A 184 10.75 0.33 15.98
C LEU A 184 11.07 1.38 14.91
N ARG A 185 10.49 2.57 15.02
CA ARG A 185 10.79 3.70 14.12
C ARG A 185 12.24 4.13 14.21
N ALA A 186 12.76 4.28 15.42
CA ALA A 186 14.16 4.65 15.65
C ALA A 186 15.12 3.62 15.04
N LYS A 187 14.84 2.32 15.20
CA LYS A 187 15.61 1.23 14.57
C LYS A 187 15.60 1.29 13.04
N CYS A 188 14.49 1.75 12.46
CA CYS A 188 14.33 1.92 11.01
C CYS A 188 14.82 3.28 10.49
N GLY A 189 15.35 4.15 11.35
CA GLY A 189 15.78 5.51 10.98
C GLY A 189 14.64 6.45 10.58
N LEU A 190 13.41 6.15 11.00
CA LEU A 190 12.24 6.98 10.76
C LEU A 190 12.17 8.14 11.76
N PRO A 191 11.58 9.29 11.37
CA PRO A 191 11.39 10.42 12.28
C PRO A 191 10.49 10.03 13.48
N PRO A 192 10.60 10.71 14.63
CA PRO A 192 9.78 10.40 15.81
C PRO A 192 8.27 10.44 15.53
N THR A 193 7.83 11.35 14.66
CA THR A 193 6.43 11.54 14.25
C THR A 193 6.18 11.05 12.83
N GLN A 194 4.96 10.57 12.56
CA GLN A 194 4.58 9.96 11.30
C GLN A 194 4.39 10.93 10.14
N GLY A 195 3.99 12.18 10.42
CA GLY A 195 3.65 13.17 9.40
C GLY A 195 2.14 13.23 9.10
N GLU A 196 1.78 13.69 7.90
CA GLU A 196 0.40 14.09 7.55
C GLU A 196 -0.34 13.09 6.63
N VAL A 197 0.01 11.80 6.65
CA VAL A 197 -0.70 10.81 5.83
C VAL A 197 -2.17 10.76 6.25
N PRO A 198 -3.12 10.99 5.31
CA PRO A 198 -4.54 10.90 5.62
C PRO A 198 -4.91 9.49 6.10
N CYS A 199 -5.68 9.40 7.17
CA CYS A 199 -6.17 8.16 7.76
C CYS A 199 -7.70 8.18 7.82
N PHE A 200 -8.37 7.17 7.26
CA PHE A 200 -9.79 6.91 7.48
C PHE A 200 -9.93 5.86 8.58
N LEU A 201 -10.45 6.27 9.74
CA LEU A 201 -10.57 5.43 10.92
C LEU A 201 -12.05 5.23 11.21
N ALA A 202 -12.55 4.01 11.08
CA ALA A 202 -13.97 3.71 11.28
C ALA A 202 -14.19 2.60 12.33
N ARG A 203 -15.16 2.81 13.23
CA ARG A 203 -15.60 1.83 14.22
C ARG A 203 -17.13 1.80 14.39
N GLY A 204 -17.68 0.63 14.70
CA GLY A 204 -19.05 0.47 15.18
C GLY A 204 -19.13 0.58 16.70
N LYS A 205 -20.07 1.36 17.23
CA LYS A 205 -20.23 1.53 18.69
C LYS A 205 -20.75 0.26 19.38
N LYS A 206 -21.41 -0.64 18.64
CA LYS A 206 -21.84 -1.95 19.13
C LYS A 206 -20.79 -3.05 18.91
N ASP A 207 -19.60 -2.71 18.41
CA ASP A 207 -18.49 -3.65 18.29
C ASP A 207 -18.05 -4.14 19.68
N GLN A 208 -18.21 -5.44 19.92
CA GLN A 208 -17.81 -6.13 21.14
C GLN A 208 -16.46 -6.87 21.00
N LEU A 209 -15.94 -7.01 19.77
CA LEU A 209 -14.65 -7.65 19.52
C LEU A 209 -13.50 -6.67 19.74
N ILE A 210 -13.69 -5.41 19.35
CA ILE A 210 -12.76 -4.31 19.65
C ILE A 210 -13.43 -3.34 20.64
N PRO A 211 -13.16 -3.49 21.95
CA PRO A 211 -13.74 -2.63 22.98
C PRO A 211 -13.39 -1.16 22.79
N ALA A 212 -14.27 -0.26 23.23
CA ALA A 212 -14.09 1.19 23.10
C ALA A 212 -12.75 1.70 23.64
N ARG A 213 -12.30 1.15 24.78
CA ARG A 213 -11.00 1.49 25.36
C ARG A 213 -9.81 1.25 24.42
N ILE A 214 -9.86 0.20 23.59
CA ILE A 214 -8.78 -0.16 22.66
C ILE A 214 -8.76 0.82 21.48
N TRP A 215 -9.96 1.16 21.01
CA TRP A 215 -10.15 2.18 19.99
C TRP A 215 -9.68 3.57 20.46
N GLU A 216 -10.10 4.01 21.63
CA GLU A 216 -9.66 5.29 22.23
C GLU A 216 -8.14 5.32 22.44
N GLY A 217 -7.56 4.21 22.91
CA GLY A 217 -6.11 4.06 23.01
C GLY A 217 -5.40 4.13 21.67
N THR A 218 -6.00 3.57 20.62
CA THR A 218 -5.49 3.66 19.24
C THR A 218 -5.48 5.10 18.76
N LEU A 219 -6.59 5.84 18.90
CA LEU A 219 -6.68 7.23 18.49
C LEU A 219 -5.67 8.10 19.24
N LYS A 220 -5.59 7.94 20.56
CA LYS A 220 -4.63 8.66 21.39
C LYS A 220 -3.19 8.37 20.97
N LYS A 221 -2.86 7.11 20.72
CA LYS A 221 -1.51 6.72 20.27
C LYS A 221 -1.19 7.34 18.91
N LEU A 222 -2.13 7.37 17.97
CA LEU A 222 -1.93 8.03 16.67
C LEU A 222 -1.69 9.54 16.82
N GLU A 223 -2.43 10.21 17.72
CA GLU A 223 -2.17 11.61 18.08
C GLU A 223 -0.75 11.80 18.67
N ASP A 224 -0.37 10.93 19.61
CA ASP A 224 0.97 10.94 20.23
C ASP A 224 2.09 10.68 19.20
N MET A 225 1.79 9.93 18.13
CA MET A 225 2.68 9.68 16.99
C MET A 225 2.71 10.86 15.99
N GLY A 226 2.01 11.96 16.27
CA GLY A 226 2.04 13.19 15.47
C GLY A 226 1.07 13.22 14.29
N LEU A 227 0.04 12.36 14.26
CA LEU A 227 -1.04 12.49 13.30
C LEU A 227 -1.96 13.64 13.75
N ASN A 228 -1.95 14.73 12.98
CA ASN A 228 -2.79 15.89 13.25
C ASN A 228 -4.28 15.51 13.12
N LYS A 229 -5.16 16.18 13.88
CA LYS A 229 -6.62 15.96 13.79
C LYS A 229 -7.19 16.16 12.39
N GLY A 230 -6.57 16.98 11.55
CA GLY A 230 -6.98 17.16 10.16
C GLY A 230 -6.63 15.99 9.24
N ALA A 231 -5.65 15.15 9.61
CA ALA A 231 -5.28 13.95 8.86
C ALA A 231 -6.13 12.73 9.24
N MET A 232 -6.70 12.71 10.45
CA MET A 232 -7.55 11.61 10.93
C MET A 232 -9.03 11.90 10.65
N ASP A 233 -9.60 11.18 9.69
CA ASP A 233 -11.04 11.17 9.41
C ASP A 233 -11.70 10.05 10.23
N ILE A 234 -12.32 10.42 11.36
CA ILE A 234 -12.80 9.47 12.38
C ILE A 234 -14.32 9.31 12.26
N HIS A 235 -14.77 8.08 12.05
CA HIS A 235 -16.17 7.72 11.91
C HIS A 235 -16.60 6.68 12.95
N GLU A 236 -17.63 7.00 13.74
CA GLU A 236 -18.25 6.07 14.69
C GLU A 236 -19.72 5.85 14.37
N TYR A 237 -20.13 4.59 14.15
CA TYR A 237 -21.47 4.23 13.71
C TYR A 237 -22.27 3.61 14.87
N ASP A 238 -23.39 4.23 15.26
CA ASP A 238 -24.16 3.87 16.47
C ASP A 238 -24.71 2.43 16.44
N ASP A 239 -25.22 1.98 15.29
CA ASP A 239 -25.90 0.68 15.16
C ASP A 239 -25.01 -0.43 14.57
N LEU A 240 -23.72 -0.16 14.37
CA LEU A 240 -22.80 -1.10 13.74
C LEU A 240 -22.03 -1.92 14.79
N GLY A 241 -21.97 -3.24 14.56
CA GLY A 241 -21.11 -4.18 15.30
C GLY A 241 -19.73 -4.33 14.66
N HIS A 242 -19.15 -5.53 14.72
CA HIS A 242 -17.88 -5.84 14.06
C HIS A 242 -18.10 -6.26 12.60
N SER A 243 -18.52 -5.32 11.75
CA SER A 243 -18.80 -5.60 10.33
C SER A 243 -18.61 -4.38 9.44
N ILE A 244 -18.60 -4.60 8.12
CA ILE A 244 -18.60 -3.55 7.10
C ILE A 244 -20.04 -3.36 6.62
N SER A 245 -20.53 -2.12 6.63
CA SER A 245 -21.90 -1.78 6.22
C SER A 245 -21.92 -0.74 5.08
N ALA A 246 -23.07 -0.56 4.44
CA ALA A 246 -23.21 0.41 3.34
C ALA A 246 -22.85 1.86 3.72
N PRO A 247 -23.22 2.38 4.91
CA PRO A 247 -22.76 3.70 5.37
C PRO A 247 -21.23 3.81 5.42
N VAL A 248 -20.55 2.78 5.96
CA VAL A 248 -19.08 2.74 6.02
C VAL A 248 -18.47 2.83 4.63
N LEU A 249 -19.01 2.05 3.67
CA LEU A 249 -18.50 2.05 2.29
C LEU A 249 -18.78 3.38 1.57
N SER A 250 -19.89 4.05 1.87
CA SER A 250 -20.23 5.36 1.32
C SER A 250 -19.24 6.43 1.78
N ASP A 251 -18.97 6.49 3.09
CA ASP A 251 -18.02 7.44 3.68
C ASP A 251 -16.59 7.15 3.20
N LEU A 252 -16.19 5.88 3.19
CA LEU A 252 -14.90 5.44 2.66
C LEU A 252 -14.74 5.85 1.19
N CYS A 253 -15.76 5.65 0.35
CA CYS A 253 -15.72 6.04 -1.06
C CYS A 253 -15.51 7.55 -1.23
N THR A 254 -16.20 8.35 -0.41
CA THR A 254 -16.06 9.82 -0.41
C THR A 254 -14.64 10.23 -0.02
N TRP A 255 -14.11 9.63 1.04
CA TRP A 255 -12.74 9.86 1.50
C TRP A 255 -11.70 9.47 0.45
N MET A 256 -11.83 8.29 -0.16
CA MET A 256 -10.90 7.81 -1.19
C MET A 256 -10.89 8.73 -2.42
N GLN A 257 -12.05 9.26 -2.85
CA GLN A 257 -12.12 10.21 -3.97
C GLN A 257 -11.39 11.52 -3.71
N ARG A 258 -11.36 11.97 -2.44
CA ARG A 258 -10.61 13.14 -2.01
C ARG A 258 -9.11 12.87 -2.00
N VAL A 259 -8.70 11.71 -1.50
CA VAL A 259 -7.28 11.35 -1.31
C VAL A 259 -6.59 10.95 -2.61
N VAL A 260 -7.27 10.24 -3.51
CA VAL A 260 -6.74 9.84 -4.81
C VAL A 260 -7.63 10.34 -5.96
N PRO A 261 -7.69 11.65 -6.23
CA PRO A 261 -8.57 12.22 -7.24
C PRO A 261 -8.19 11.77 -8.67
N LYS A 262 -9.13 11.89 -9.61
CA LYS A 262 -8.84 11.59 -11.02
C LYS A 262 -7.88 12.62 -11.59
N LEU A 263 -6.70 12.17 -12.02
CA LEU A 263 -5.74 13.04 -12.70
C LEU A 263 -6.14 13.23 -14.16
N LYS A 264 -6.08 14.48 -14.64
CA LYS A 264 -6.32 14.80 -16.06
C LYS A 264 -5.05 14.47 -16.85
N PRO A 265 -5.15 13.89 -18.06
CA PRO A 265 -4.00 13.80 -18.94
C PRO A 265 -3.51 15.22 -19.22
N MET A 266 -2.19 15.44 -19.09
CA MET A 266 -1.59 16.72 -19.48
C MET A 266 -1.94 16.98 -20.93
N ARG A 267 -2.82 17.97 -21.19
CA ARG A 267 -2.96 18.53 -22.54
C ARG A 267 -1.59 19.05 -22.96
N SER A 268 -1.26 18.95 -24.24
CA SER A 268 0.00 19.40 -24.87
C SER A 268 0.24 20.93 -24.81
N GLY A 269 -0.23 21.60 -23.76
CA GLY A 269 0.01 23.00 -23.45
C GLY A 269 1.20 23.23 -22.52
N ALA A 270 1.83 22.20 -21.95
CA ALA A 270 3.01 22.37 -21.09
C ALA A 270 4.30 22.82 -21.84
N LEU A 271 4.25 22.89 -23.17
CA LEU A 271 5.30 23.56 -23.97
C LEU A 271 5.20 25.10 -23.91
N SER A 272 4.12 25.69 -23.39
CA SER A 272 4.03 27.15 -23.22
C SER A 272 4.74 27.66 -21.96
N PHE A 273 4.86 26.84 -20.91
CA PHE A 273 5.60 27.21 -19.70
C PHE A 273 7.13 27.18 -19.88
N LEU A 274 7.63 26.26 -20.72
CA LEU A 274 9.01 26.29 -21.20
C LEU A 274 9.28 27.45 -22.18
N GLY A 275 8.25 27.97 -22.86
CA GLY A 275 8.35 29.19 -23.67
C GLY A 275 8.51 30.45 -22.82
N ILE A 276 7.81 30.55 -21.70
CA ILE A 276 7.90 31.71 -20.78
C ILE A 276 9.27 31.76 -20.08
N ILE A 277 9.85 30.60 -19.72
CA ILE A 277 11.22 30.55 -19.16
C ILE A 277 12.28 30.86 -20.23
N ARG A 278 12.04 30.50 -21.49
CA ARG A 278 12.92 30.85 -22.61
C ARG A 278 12.94 32.35 -22.92
N ASP A 279 11.81 33.03 -22.81
CA ASP A 279 11.74 34.48 -23.05
C ASP A 279 12.21 35.32 -21.85
N HIS A 280 12.14 34.78 -20.62
CA HIS A 280 12.63 35.48 -19.42
C HIS A 280 14.13 35.29 -19.15
N ILE A 281 14.74 34.20 -19.64
CA ILE A 281 16.20 33.96 -19.53
C ILE A 281 16.95 34.52 -20.75
N GLY A 282 16.25 34.93 -21.81
CA GLY A 282 16.84 35.53 -23.02
C GLY A 282 17.38 36.97 -22.90
N THR A 283 17.26 37.62 -21.73
CA THR A 283 17.75 39.01 -21.52
C THR A 283 19.08 39.06 -20.76
N VAL A 284 19.57 37.94 -20.23
CA VAL A 284 20.85 37.89 -19.51
C VAL A 284 21.63 36.70 -20.03
N LEU A 285 22.38 36.92 -21.11
CA LEU A 285 23.67 36.31 -21.48
C LEU A 285 23.88 36.51 -22.98
N ASN A 286 24.57 37.60 -23.33
CA ASN A 286 25.26 37.74 -24.60
C ASN A 286 26.32 36.64 -24.69
N PHE A 287 26.04 35.57 -25.43
CA PHE A 287 27.10 34.73 -25.98
C PHE A 287 26.84 34.44 -27.46
N THR A 288 27.85 34.82 -28.22
CA THR A 288 28.03 34.68 -29.66
C THR A 288 27.85 33.25 -30.14
N SER A 289 27.04 33.13 -31.20
CA SER A 289 27.00 32.09 -32.23
C SER A 289 27.97 30.90 -32.08
N PHE A 290 27.40 29.70 -31.85
CA PHE A 290 27.99 28.44 -32.28
C PHE A 290 26.97 27.71 -33.16
N ARG A 291 27.19 27.77 -34.48
CA ARG A 291 26.49 26.96 -35.48
C ARG A 291 27.17 25.60 -35.55
N LEU A 292 26.42 24.53 -35.35
CA LEU A 292 26.71 23.23 -35.98
C LEU A 292 25.53 22.87 -36.89
N HIS A 293 25.76 23.09 -38.18
CA HIS A 293 25.02 22.44 -39.26
C HIS A 293 25.53 21.00 -39.36
N ASP A 294 24.64 20.03 -39.30
CA ASP A 294 24.87 18.68 -39.81
C ASP A 294 23.83 18.39 -40.91
N PRO A 295 24.21 18.32 -42.19
CA PRO A 295 23.28 18.24 -43.30
C PRO A 295 23.21 16.83 -43.90
N THR A 296 22.58 15.86 -43.24
CA THR A 296 22.26 14.57 -43.88
C THR A 296 20.98 13.91 -43.37
N ILE A 297 19.79 14.48 -43.61
CA ILE A 297 18.53 13.71 -43.67
C ILE A 297 17.58 14.34 -44.73
N PRO A 298 17.25 13.65 -45.84
CA PRO A 298 16.32 14.15 -46.85
C PRO A 298 14.86 14.20 -46.37
N SER A 299 14.17 15.24 -46.82
CA SER A 299 12.77 15.56 -46.56
C SER A 299 11.82 14.89 -47.56
N GLU A 300 11.40 13.65 -47.30
CA GLU A 300 10.27 13.03 -48.01
C GLU A 300 9.41 12.21 -47.04
N VAL A 301 8.15 12.02 -47.42
CA VAL A 301 7.04 11.42 -46.64
C VAL A 301 6.37 12.37 -45.64
N ARG A 302 5.89 13.53 -46.12
CA ARG A 302 4.64 14.10 -45.60
C ARG A 302 3.50 13.77 -46.57
N ARG A 303 2.66 12.79 -46.22
CA ARG A 303 1.27 12.70 -46.71
C ARG A 303 0.33 12.27 -45.59
N PRO A 304 -0.90 12.82 -45.55
CA PRO A 304 -1.86 12.60 -44.46
C PRO A 304 -2.58 11.27 -44.66
N VAL A 305 -2.61 10.43 -43.61
CA VAL A 305 -3.45 9.23 -43.61
C VAL A 305 -4.77 9.57 -42.95
N LEU A 306 -5.81 9.70 -43.78
CA LEU A 306 -7.22 9.69 -43.37
C LEU A 306 -7.50 8.37 -42.64
N PHE A 307 -7.75 8.46 -41.33
CA PHE A 307 -8.21 7.33 -40.52
C PHE A 307 -9.70 7.11 -40.80
N ASN A 308 -10.02 6.10 -41.60
CA ASN A 308 -11.38 5.55 -41.63
C ASN A 308 -11.65 4.85 -40.30
N MET A 309 -12.73 5.28 -39.63
CA MET A 309 -13.20 4.75 -38.35
C MET A 309 -13.74 3.33 -38.53
N ALA A 310 -13.29 2.41 -37.67
CA ALA A 310 -13.91 1.10 -37.46
C ALA A 310 -14.75 1.10 -36.17
N PRO A 311 -15.87 0.35 -36.10
CA PRO A 311 -16.95 0.59 -35.15
C PRO A 311 -16.68 0.02 -33.75
N THR A 312 -17.26 0.70 -32.76
CA THR A 312 -17.29 0.38 -31.33
C THR A 312 -18.18 -0.84 -31.00
N LYS A 313 -17.70 -1.77 -30.16
CA LYS A 313 -18.50 -2.74 -29.38
C LYS A 313 -18.32 -2.37 -27.90
N LYS A 314 -19.28 -1.88 -27.12
CA LYS A 314 -20.55 -2.46 -26.62
C LYS A 314 -20.43 -3.90 -26.10
N ASP A 315 -20.50 -3.97 -24.77
CA ASP A 315 -20.94 -5.04 -23.86
C ASP A 315 -20.32 -6.44 -24.00
N ALA A 316 -19.52 -6.84 -22.99
CA ALA A 316 -19.19 -8.24 -22.75
C ALA A 316 -19.62 -8.63 -21.33
N LYS A 317 -20.85 -9.18 -21.24
CA LYS A 317 -21.19 -10.26 -20.31
C LYS A 317 -20.14 -11.36 -20.41
N GLU A 318 -20.06 -12.25 -19.42
CA GLU A 318 -19.45 -13.57 -19.60
C GLU A 318 -20.14 -14.29 -20.78
N GLU A 319 -19.66 -14.03 -21.99
CA GLU A 319 -19.94 -14.85 -23.14
C GLU A 319 -19.11 -16.11 -22.95
N LYS A 320 -19.77 -17.27 -22.85
CA LYS A 320 -19.17 -18.51 -23.33
C LYS A 320 -18.58 -18.18 -24.71
N GLU A 321 -17.25 -18.14 -24.84
CA GLU A 321 -16.60 -17.93 -26.14
C GLU A 321 -17.32 -18.83 -27.15
N ALA A 322 -17.86 -18.22 -28.21
CA ALA A 322 -18.70 -18.92 -29.17
C ALA A 322 -18.01 -20.22 -29.61
N LYS A 323 -18.76 -21.32 -29.67
CA LYS A 323 -18.24 -22.59 -30.19
C LYS A 323 -17.64 -22.32 -31.57
N LEU A 324 -16.32 -22.47 -31.67
CA LEU A 324 -15.59 -22.29 -32.92
C LEU A 324 -16.22 -23.20 -33.98
N THR A 325 -16.28 -22.71 -35.22
CA THR A 325 -16.71 -23.58 -36.32
C THR A 325 -15.72 -24.74 -36.45
N PRO A 326 -16.12 -25.87 -37.06
CA PRO A 326 -15.21 -26.99 -37.29
C PRO A 326 -13.91 -26.58 -38.00
N GLN A 327 -13.99 -25.63 -38.94
CA GLN A 327 -12.82 -25.10 -39.66
C GLN A 327 -11.92 -24.24 -38.75
N GLN A 328 -12.49 -23.31 -37.98
CA GLN A 328 -11.70 -22.48 -37.05
C GLN A 328 -11.04 -23.31 -35.94
N SER A 329 -11.71 -24.38 -35.51
CA SER A 329 -11.16 -25.34 -34.56
C SER A 329 -10.00 -26.12 -35.18
N ALA A 330 -10.11 -26.47 -36.47
CA ALA A 330 -9.06 -27.15 -37.21
C ALA A 330 -7.81 -26.25 -37.36
N ASP A 331 -7.99 -25.02 -37.81
CA ASP A 331 -6.90 -24.06 -38.00
C ASP A 331 -6.17 -23.78 -36.67
N LEU A 332 -6.92 -23.62 -35.56
CA LEU A 332 -6.36 -23.40 -34.23
C LEU A 332 -5.52 -24.61 -33.74
N ILE A 333 -5.99 -25.83 -34.01
CA ILE A 333 -5.23 -27.05 -33.67
C ILE A 333 -3.95 -27.11 -34.49
N MET A 334 -4.02 -26.81 -35.79
CA MET A 334 -2.86 -26.85 -36.68
C MET A 334 -1.80 -25.80 -36.30
N ASP A 335 -2.22 -24.57 -36.01
CA ASP A 335 -1.33 -23.51 -35.53
C ASP A 335 -0.65 -23.88 -34.21
N TYR A 336 -1.40 -24.50 -33.30
CA TYR A 336 -0.87 -24.96 -32.03
C TYR A 336 0.18 -26.07 -32.21
N LEU A 337 -0.12 -27.08 -33.04
CA LEU A 337 0.79 -28.17 -33.35
C LEU A 337 2.07 -27.66 -34.03
N ARG A 338 1.96 -26.73 -34.99
CA ARG A 338 3.11 -26.11 -35.67
C ARG A 338 3.99 -25.31 -34.70
N LYS A 339 3.37 -24.51 -33.84
CA LYS A 339 4.09 -23.66 -32.89
C LYS A 339 4.83 -24.45 -31.81
N GLN A 340 4.25 -25.56 -31.36
CA GLN A 340 4.86 -26.39 -30.32
C GLN A 340 5.80 -27.46 -30.87
N ASN A 341 5.60 -27.86 -32.14
CA ASN A 341 6.36 -28.91 -32.84
C ASN A 341 6.62 -30.17 -31.98
N ARG A 342 5.59 -30.60 -31.25
CA ARG A 342 5.61 -31.74 -30.33
C ARG A 342 4.40 -32.64 -30.58
N PRO A 343 4.52 -33.96 -30.37
CA PRO A 343 3.43 -34.90 -30.57
C PRO A 343 2.43 -34.81 -29.39
N TYR A 344 1.13 -34.67 -29.69
CA TYR A 344 0.07 -34.53 -28.68
C TYR A 344 -1.13 -35.44 -28.95
N SER A 345 -1.79 -35.91 -27.88
CA SER A 345 -3.07 -36.61 -27.99
C SER A 345 -4.24 -35.64 -28.09
N ALA A 346 -5.41 -36.13 -28.51
CA ALA A 346 -6.65 -35.34 -28.52
C ALA A 346 -7.03 -34.80 -27.12
N THR A 347 -6.64 -35.50 -26.05
CA THR A 347 -6.88 -35.04 -24.67
C THR A 347 -5.96 -33.87 -24.32
N ASP A 348 -4.69 -33.95 -24.72
CA ASP A 348 -3.71 -32.90 -24.46
C ASP A 348 -4.05 -31.62 -25.23
N ILE A 349 -4.46 -31.75 -26.49
CA ILE A 349 -4.88 -30.61 -27.32
C ILE A 349 -6.09 -29.91 -26.72
N SER A 350 -7.13 -30.65 -26.30
CA SER A 350 -8.30 -30.07 -25.63
C SER A 350 -7.91 -29.32 -24.35
N THR A 351 -7.00 -29.90 -23.56
CA THR A 351 -6.57 -29.34 -22.27
C THR A 351 -5.70 -28.08 -22.48
N ASN A 352 -4.72 -28.15 -23.38
CA ASN A 352 -3.80 -27.06 -23.69
C ASN A 352 -4.51 -25.87 -24.36
N LEU A 353 -5.57 -26.13 -25.12
CA LEU A 353 -6.45 -25.12 -25.69
C LEU A 353 -7.58 -24.69 -24.74
N LYS A 354 -7.51 -25.04 -23.45
CA LYS A 354 -8.48 -24.65 -22.41
C LYS A 354 -9.93 -24.98 -22.76
N ASN A 355 -10.17 -26.14 -23.38
CA ASN A 355 -11.48 -26.60 -23.84
C ASN A 355 -12.17 -25.71 -24.89
N ARG A 356 -11.43 -24.81 -25.57
CA ARG A 356 -11.96 -24.07 -26.73
C ARG A 356 -12.33 -25.01 -27.89
N VAL A 357 -11.61 -26.12 -27.99
CA VAL A 357 -12.01 -27.30 -28.77
C VAL A 357 -12.22 -28.45 -27.79
N SER A 358 -13.39 -29.08 -27.83
CA SER A 358 -13.69 -30.20 -26.92
C SER A 358 -12.87 -31.44 -27.29
N LYS A 359 -12.62 -32.33 -26.33
CA LYS A 359 -11.92 -33.61 -26.56
C LYS A 359 -12.51 -34.42 -27.73
N ALA A 360 -13.84 -34.47 -27.85
CA ALA A 360 -14.51 -35.20 -28.93
C ALA A 360 -14.31 -34.51 -30.30
N ALA A 361 -14.37 -33.17 -30.34
CA ALA A 361 -14.12 -32.41 -31.56
C ALA A 361 -12.64 -32.49 -31.98
N ALA A 362 -11.71 -32.37 -31.04
CA ALA A 362 -10.27 -32.51 -31.28
C ALA A 362 -9.93 -33.91 -31.79
N ALA A 363 -10.51 -34.97 -31.20
CA ALA A 363 -10.30 -36.34 -31.66
C ALA A 363 -10.77 -36.56 -33.11
N LYS A 364 -11.92 -36.00 -33.48
CA LYS A 364 -12.44 -36.07 -34.85
C LYS A 364 -11.57 -35.26 -35.81
N LEU A 365 -11.28 -34.00 -35.49
CA LEU A 365 -10.52 -33.11 -36.38
C LEU A 365 -9.08 -33.59 -36.59
N LEU A 366 -8.41 -34.09 -35.56
CA LEU A 366 -7.06 -34.67 -35.70
C LEU A 366 -7.06 -35.92 -36.58
N LYS A 367 -8.11 -36.75 -36.47
CA LYS A 367 -8.27 -37.91 -37.34
C LYS A 367 -8.52 -37.48 -38.79
N ASP A 368 -9.41 -36.52 -39.01
CA ASP A 368 -9.73 -35.98 -40.35
C ASP A 368 -8.48 -35.34 -40.99
N MET A 369 -7.69 -34.56 -40.25
CA MET A 369 -6.43 -33.97 -40.72
C MET A 369 -5.37 -35.04 -41.04
N HIS A 370 -5.32 -36.11 -40.26
CA HIS A 370 -4.41 -37.23 -40.52
C HIS A 370 -4.80 -38.00 -41.79
N GLU A 371 -6.09 -38.22 -42.01
CA GLU A 371 -6.61 -38.83 -43.24
C GLU A 371 -6.35 -37.95 -44.48
N ARG A 372 -6.40 -36.61 -44.32
CA ARG A 372 -5.99 -35.64 -45.35
C ARG A 372 -4.47 -35.51 -45.52
N LYS A 373 -3.68 -36.25 -44.74
CA LYS A 373 -2.20 -36.21 -44.72
C LYS A 373 -1.61 -34.83 -44.42
N GLU A 374 -2.33 -34.01 -43.66
CA GLU A 374 -1.83 -32.72 -43.18
C GLU A 374 -0.96 -32.88 -41.91
N ILE A 375 -1.21 -33.95 -41.14
CA ILE A 375 -0.50 -34.32 -39.93
C ILE A 375 -0.29 -35.85 -39.88
N GLU A 376 0.72 -36.31 -39.15
CA GLU A 376 0.97 -37.73 -38.95
C GLU A 376 0.48 -38.17 -37.55
N GLY A 377 -0.26 -39.27 -37.50
CA GLY A 377 -0.76 -39.89 -36.28
C GLY A 377 -0.11 -41.25 -36.07
N ARG A 378 0.45 -41.47 -34.87
CA ARG A 378 1.03 -42.77 -34.47
C ARG A 378 0.36 -43.31 -33.21
N ALA A 379 0.23 -44.63 -33.14
CA ALA A 379 -0.28 -45.30 -31.95
C ALA A 379 0.78 -45.32 -30.85
N ALA A 380 0.45 -44.73 -29.71
CA ALA A 380 1.22 -44.79 -28.49
C ALA A 380 0.39 -45.50 -27.41
N GLY A 381 0.55 -46.83 -27.33
CA GLY A 381 -0.25 -47.67 -26.46
C GLY A 381 -1.74 -47.65 -26.85
N LYS A 382 -2.61 -47.25 -25.92
CA LYS A 382 -4.08 -47.21 -26.14
C LYS A 382 -4.57 -45.90 -26.79
N GLN A 383 -3.69 -44.94 -27.06
CA GLN A 383 -4.05 -43.62 -27.58
C GLN A 383 -3.30 -43.32 -28.88
N LEU A 384 -3.93 -42.52 -29.76
CA LEU A 384 -3.28 -41.98 -30.96
C LEU A 384 -2.72 -40.59 -30.65
N ILE A 385 -1.45 -40.37 -31.00
CA ILE A 385 -0.74 -39.11 -30.81
C ILE A 385 -0.43 -38.55 -32.20
N TYR A 386 -0.65 -37.26 -32.38
CA TYR A 386 -0.49 -36.58 -33.66
C TYR A 386 0.62 -35.55 -33.59
N HIS A 387 1.40 -35.42 -34.68
CA HIS A 387 2.40 -34.36 -34.87
C HIS A 387 2.32 -33.80 -36.29
N VAL A 388 2.83 -32.59 -36.46
CA VAL A 388 2.96 -31.99 -37.80
C VAL A 388 4.03 -32.75 -38.57
N ILE A 389 3.80 -32.91 -39.87
CA ILE A 389 4.81 -33.42 -40.80
C ILE A 389 5.91 -32.37 -40.91
N GLN A 390 7.15 -32.76 -40.66
CA GLN A 390 8.31 -31.90 -40.83
C GLN A 390 8.73 -31.99 -42.30
N ASP A 391 8.91 -30.85 -42.96
CA ASP A 391 9.33 -30.79 -44.35
C ASP A 391 10.86 -30.91 -44.42
N ASP A 392 11.37 -31.80 -45.27
CA ASP A 392 12.82 -31.97 -45.49
C ASP A 392 13.43 -30.70 -46.10
N ALA A 393 12.63 -29.84 -46.73
CA ALA A 393 13.08 -28.53 -47.23
C ALA A 393 13.36 -27.50 -46.11
N ASP A 394 12.88 -27.74 -44.88
CA ASP A 394 13.18 -26.92 -43.70
C ASP A 394 14.48 -27.37 -43.00
N GLU A 395 15.12 -28.44 -43.49
CA GLU A 395 16.41 -28.91 -42.96
C GLU A 395 17.52 -27.93 -43.35
N ALA A 396 18.04 -27.20 -42.35
CA ALA A 396 19.17 -26.31 -42.55
C ALA A 396 20.45 -27.12 -42.79
N ASP A 397 21.24 -26.71 -43.78
CA ASP A 397 22.56 -27.30 -44.00
C ASP A 397 23.50 -27.08 -42.79
N LEU A 398 24.53 -27.91 -42.71
CA LEU A 398 25.46 -27.91 -41.57
C LEU A 398 26.14 -26.55 -41.37
N GLU A 399 26.39 -25.81 -42.46
CA GLU A 399 27.02 -24.49 -42.45
C GLU A 399 26.09 -23.44 -41.84
N LYS A 400 24.82 -23.39 -42.26
CA LYS A 400 23.82 -22.48 -41.70
C LYS A 400 23.48 -22.80 -40.25
N LEU A 401 23.49 -24.07 -39.85
CA LEU A 401 23.35 -24.45 -38.43
C LEU A 401 24.50 -23.91 -37.59
N GLN A 402 25.74 -24.00 -38.08
CA GLN A 402 26.90 -23.43 -37.40
C GLN A 402 26.84 -21.90 -37.31
N GLU A 403 26.37 -21.22 -38.35
CA GLU A 403 26.14 -19.77 -38.32
C GLU A 403 25.07 -19.38 -37.29
N MET A 404 23.96 -20.12 -37.23
CA MET A 404 22.89 -19.89 -36.26
C MET A 404 23.34 -20.13 -34.81
N ASP A 405 24.17 -21.15 -34.57
CA ASP A 405 24.75 -21.42 -33.25
C ASP A 405 25.76 -20.36 -32.83
N ALA A 406 26.58 -19.87 -33.78
CA ALA A 406 27.49 -18.77 -33.55
C ALA A 406 26.73 -17.48 -33.20
N GLU A 407 25.66 -17.16 -33.93
CA GLU A 407 24.82 -16.00 -33.66
C GLU A 407 24.07 -16.13 -32.32
N THR A 408 23.54 -17.32 -32.01
CA THR A 408 22.89 -17.58 -30.72
C THR A 408 23.87 -17.39 -29.56
N SER A 409 25.11 -17.84 -29.73
CA SER A 409 26.17 -17.69 -28.72
C SER A 409 26.58 -16.21 -28.55
N ARG A 410 26.68 -15.46 -29.65
CA ARG A 410 26.93 -14.01 -29.64
C ARG A 410 25.83 -13.26 -28.91
N LEU A 411 24.57 -13.49 -29.27
CA LEU A 411 23.42 -12.82 -28.66
C LEU A 411 23.26 -13.17 -27.17
N LYS A 412 23.55 -14.41 -26.78
CA LYS A 412 23.59 -14.80 -25.36
C LYS A 412 24.64 -14.02 -24.59
N SER A 413 25.84 -13.88 -25.14
CA SER A 413 26.94 -13.14 -24.52
C SER A 413 26.59 -11.65 -24.37
N ALA A 414 26.10 -11.01 -25.45
CA ALA A 414 25.66 -9.62 -25.42
C ALA A 414 24.51 -9.39 -24.41
N THR A 415 23.58 -10.34 -24.27
CA THR A 415 22.49 -10.26 -23.29
C THR A 415 23.01 -10.31 -21.85
N LEU A 416 24.07 -11.09 -21.59
CA LEU A 416 24.69 -11.16 -20.27
C LEU A 416 25.43 -9.86 -19.94
N GLU A 417 26.17 -9.32 -20.89
CA GLU A 417 26.89 -8.04 -20.74
C GLU A 417 25.92 -6.88 -20.48
N LEU A 418 24.88 -6.73 -21.30
CA LEU A 418 23.88 -5.68 -21.12
C LEU A 418 23.11 -5.79 -19.80
N LYS A 419 22.89 -7.02 -19.29
CA LYS A 419 22.29 -7.22 -17.97
C LYS A 419 23.23 -6.81 -16.82
N ALA A 420 24.53 -7.02 -16.99
CA ALA A 420 25.53 -6.56 -16.02
C ALA A 420 25.58 -5.02 -16.00
N GLU A 421 25.63 -4.39 -17.18
CA GLU A 421 25.61 -2.93 -17.32
C GLU A 421 24.34 -2.31 -16.74
N GLU A 422 23.16 -2.90 -17.01
CA GLU A 422 21.89 -2.46 -16.43
C GLU A 422 21.92 -2.49 -14.89
N LYS A 423 22.50 -3.56 -14.32
CA LYS A 423 22.63 -3.72 -12.87
C LYS A 423 23.51 -2.63 -12.27
N ASP A 424 24.64 -2.33 -12.90
CA ASP A 424 25.59 -1.32 -12.42
C ASP A 424 25.01 0.10 -12.54
N LEU A 425 24.32 0.41 -13.64
CA LEU A 425 23.61 1.68 -13.83
C LEU A 425 22.49 1.86 -12.80
N ARG A 426 21.71 0.81 -12.51
CA ARG A 426 20.68 0.85 -11.46
C ARG A 426 21.28 1.11 -10.07
N GLN A 427 22.43 0.51 -9.78
CA GLN A 427 23.13 0.74 -8.52
C GLN A 427 23.63 2.18 -8.40
N THR A 428 24.21 2.71 -9.48
CA THR A 428 24.68 4.10 -9.56
C THR A 428 23.53 5.08 -9.37
N LEU A 429 22.41 4.87 -10.09
CA LEU A 429 21.22 5.71 -9.95
C LEU A 429 20.63 5.69 -8.53
N ARG A 430 20.69 4.53 -7.85
CA ARG A 430 20.25 4.43 -6.45
C ARG A 430 21.18 5.20 -5.49
N GLN A 431 22.47 5.23 -5.78
CA GLN A 431 23.45 5.98 -4.97
C GLN A 431 23.30 7.50 -5.19
N GLU A 432 23.13 7.94 -6.44
CA GLU A 432 22.94 9.36 -6.76
C GLU A 432 21.56 9.88 -6.32
N GLY A 433 20.51 9.09 -6.49
CA GLY A 433 19.16 9.41 -6.02
C GLY A 433 18.99 9.42 -4.50
N ALA A 434 19.99 8.96 -3.75
CA ALA A 434 20.03 9.10 -2.29
C ALA A 434 20.54 10.48 -1.84
N GLN A 435 21.05 11.31 -2.77
CA GLN A 435 21.48 12.67 -2.48
C GLN A 435 20.34 13.65 -2.76
N VAL A 436 20.02 14.48 -1.79
CA VAL A 436 19.04 15.57 -1.95
C VAL A 436 19.55 16.54 -3.02
N PRO A 437 18.76 16.86 -4.06
CA PRO A 437 19.17 17.82 -5.08
C PRO A 437 19.61 19.15 -4.45
N LEU A 438 20.71 19.72 -4.94
CA LEU A 438 21.29 20.96 -4.41
C LEU A 438 20.27 22.12 -4.24
N PRO A 439 19.29 22.33 -5.14
CA PRO A 439 18.25 23.35 -4.94
C PRO A 439 17.36 23.08 -3.73
N GLU A 440 16.98 21.82 -3.51
CA GLU A 440 16.15 21.41 -2.36
C GLU A 440 16.93 21.54 -1.06
N LEU A 441 18.23 21.21 -1.07
CA LEU A 441 19.11 21.40 0.09
C LEU A 441 19.25 22.88 0.47
N ARG A 442 19.34 23.79 -0.52
CA ARG A 442 19.37 25.24 -0.26
C ARG A 442 18.09 25.73 0.40
N VAL A 443 16.94 25.31 -0.11
CA VAL A 443 15.64 25.64 0.49
C VAL A 443 15.56 25.11 1.92
N ALA A 444 15.96 23.86 2.17
CA ALA A 444 15.96 23.29 3.52
C ALA A 444 16.86 24.06 4.49
N VAL A 445 18.05 24.48 4.06
CA VAL A 445 18.97 25.30 4.88
C VAL A 445 18.37 26.66 5.19
N ASP A 446 17.73 27.32 4.21
CA ASP A 446 17.11 28.62 4.41
C ASP A 446 15.91 28.54 5.37
N THR A 447 15.10 27.47 5.27
CA THR A 447 13.99 27.20 6.22
C THR A 447 14.52 26.99 7.63
N LEU A 448 15.53 26.14 7.82
CA LEU A 448 16.11 25.89 9.14
C LEU A 448 16.70 27.15 9.77
N ARG A 449 17.30 28.03 8.97
CA ARG A 449 17.80 29.34 9.44
C ARG A 449 16.67 30.27 9.87
N GLN A 450 15.54 30.25 9.16
CA GLN A 450 14.36 31.00 9.58
C GLN A 450 13.79 30.48 10.90
N GLU A 451 13.69 29.16 11.05
CA GLU A 451 13.22 28.53 12.29
C GLU A 451 14.15 28.84 13.47
N GLU A 452 15.47 28.78 13.27
CA GLU A 452 16.46 29.15 14.28
C GLU A 452 16.29 30.61 14.72
N ALA A 453 16.07 31.52 13.77
CA ALA A 453 15.86 32.95 14.06
C ALA A 453 14.56 33.18 14.85
N GLU A 454 13.48 32.50 14.48
CA GLU A 454 12.18 32.60 15.17
C GLU A 454 12.25 32.03 16.59
N LEU A 455 12.83 30.84 16.76
CA LEU A 455 13.01 30.21 18.06
C LEU A 455 13.91 31.05 18.97
N SER A 456 14.97 31.65 18.42
CA SER A 456 15.87 32.53 19.17
C SER A 456 15.15 33.81 19.62
N ALA A 457 14.33 34.42 18.76
CA ALA A 457 13.53 35.60 19.11
C ALA A 457 12.48 35.28 20.18
N ARG A 458 11.83 34.11 20.08
CA ARG A 458 10.87 33.63 21.09
C ARG A 458 11.56 33.36 22.43
N LEU A 459 12.74 32.74 22.41
CA LEU A 459 13.55 32.50 23.60
C LEU A 459 14.01 33.80 24.26
N ALA A 460 14.39 34.81 23.48
CA ALA A 460 14.72 36.14 24.00
C ALA A 460 13.51 36.79 24.69
N THR A 461 12.32 36.69 24.08
CA THR A 461 11.08 37.21 24.66
C THR A 461 10.72 36.50 25.97
N LEU A 462 10.87 35.18 26.03
CA LEU A 462 10.62 34.38 27.24
C LEU A 462 11.64 34.65 28.36
N LYS A 463 12.89 34.99 28.00
CA LYS A 463 13.93 35.39 28.96
C LYS A 463 13.76 36.81 29.49
N HIS A 464 13.20 37.72 28.69
CA HIS A 464 12.95 39.12 29.08
C HIS A 464 11.58 39.35 29.72
N GLY A 465 10.64 38.41 29.61
CA GLY A 465 9.37 38.46 30.32
C GLY A 465 9.54 38.25 31.84
N ASN A 466 8.52 38.62 32.62
CA ASN A 466 8.47 38.41 34.08
C ASN A 466 8.48 36.93 34.52
N THR A 467 8.51 35.99 33.57
CA THR A 467 8.55 34.55 33.80
C THR A 467 9.99 34.10 33.99
N LYS A 468 10.38 33.83 35.24
CA LYS A 468 11.67 33.22 35.56
C LYS A 468 11.65 31.74 35.09
N PRO A 469 12.47 31.33 34.12
CA PRO A 469 12.51 29.93 33.69
C PRO A 469 13.07 29.07 34.83
N ILE A 470 12.31 28.07 35.24
CA ILE A 470 12.67 27.08 36.28
C ILE A 470 13.12 25.81 35.57
N SER A 471 14.22 25.19 36.03
CA SER A 471 14.68 23.94 35.44
C SER A 471 13.71 22.78 35.74
N ILE A 472 13.81 21.68 34.99
CA ILE A 472 12.95 20.51 35.22
C ILE A 472 13.22 19.94 36.61
N GLU A 473 14.48 19.91 37.02
CA GLU A 473 14.95 19.43 38.32
C GLU A 473 14.43 20.31 39.47
N GLU A 474 14.53 21.64 39.33
CA GLU A 474 14.04 22.58 40.34
C GLU A 474 12.51 22.51 40.47
N ARG A 475 11.77 22.34 39.36
CA ARG A 475 10.32 22.13 39.37
C ARG A 475 9.95 20.83 40.07
N GLU A 476 10.70 19.76 39.84
CA GLU A 476 10.44 18.46 40.45
C GLU A 476 10.72 18.49 41.96
N GLN A 477 11.77 19.19 42.38
CA GLN A 477 12.08 19.43 43.78
C GLN A 477 10.95 20.22 44.48
N ILE A 478 10.51 21.35 43.91
CA ILE A 478 9.39 22.15 44.45
C ILE A 478 8.12 21.31 44.57
N ASN A 479 7.79 20.53 43.54
CA ASN A 479 6.62 19.65 43.56
C ASN A 479 6.74 18.56 44.63
N SER A 480 7.94 18.02 44.86
CA SER A 480 8.18 17.02 45.91
C SER A 480 7.98 17.61 47.31
N GLU A 481 8.46 18.83 47.55
CA GLU A 481 8.29 19.55 48.81
C GLU A 481 6.83 19.92 49.04
N HIS A 482 6.15 20.43 48.02
CA HIS A 482 4.72 20.72 48.09
C HIS A 482 3.92 19.47 48.45
N ARG A 483 4.16 18.33 47.77
CA ARG A 483 3.51 17.05 48.09
C ARG A 483 3.75 16.62 49.54
N LYS A 484 4.98 16.77 50.04
CA LYS A 484 5.33 16.47 51.45
C LYS A 484 4.53 17.35 52.41
N TRP A 485 4.59 18.67 52.23
CA TRP A 485 3.93 19.61 53.13
C TRP A 485 2.41 19.56 53.05
N SER A 486 1.81 19.34 51.87
CA SER A 486 0.37 19.12 51.73
C SER A 486 -0.11 17.88 52.49
N ARG A 487 0.64 16.77 52.41
CA ARG A 487 0.33 15.55 53.19
C ARG A 487 0.40 15.82 54.70
N THR A 488 1.44 16.52 55.15
CA THR A 488 1.58 16.90 56.56
C THR A 488 0.45 17.82 57.03
N ALA A 489 0.07 18.82 56.22
CA ALA A 489 -1.04 19.71 56.54
C ALA A 489 -2.37 18.96 56.62
N ALA A 490 -2.63 18.04 55.69
CA ALA A 490 -3.84 17.20 55.70
C ALA A 490 -3.89 16.28 56.93
N ALA A 491 -2.78 15.65 57.29
CA ALA A 491 -2.68 14.82 58.49
C ALA A 491 -2.91 15.65 59.77
N ARG A 492 -2.29 16.82 59.88
CA ARG A 492 -2.49 17.73 61.03
C ARG A 492 -3.93 18.23 61.11
N LYS A 493 -4.56 18.56 59.98
CA LYS A 493 -5.97 18.95 59.93
C LYS A 493 -6.88 17.82 60.41
N LYS A 494 -6.58 16.57 60.05
CA LYS A 494 -7.32 15.39 60.52
C LYS A 494 -7.18 15.20 62.04
N ILE A 495 -5.94 15.18 62.55
CA ILE A 495 -5.66 15.06 63.99
C ILE A 495 -6.38 16.14 64.78
N ARG A 496 -6.28 17.40 64.32
CA ARG A 496 -6.94 18.55 64.95
C ARG A 496 -8.46 18.38 64.98
N LYS A 497 -9.06 17.91 63.89
CA LYS A 497 -10.52 17.68 63.81
C LYS A 497 -10.96 16.56 64.75
N GLU A 498 -10.21 15.46 64.82
CA GLU A 498 -10.50 14.33 65.71
C GLU A 498 -10.35 14.72 67.17
N LEU A 499 -9.28 15.42 67.53
CA LEU A 499 -9.03 15.89 68.89
C LEU A 499 -10.08 16.92 69.34
N TRP A 500 -10.48 17.83 68.45
CA TRP A 500 -11.55 18.77 68.76
C TRP A 500 -12.91 18.09 68.94
N ALA A 501 -13.23 17.08 68.13
CA ALA A 501 -14.47 16.32 68.25
C ALA A 501 -14.56 15.55 69.58
N GLU A 502 -13.43 15.05 70.09
CA GLU A 502 -13.36 14.39 71.41
C GLU A 502 -13.55 15.37 72.56
N ILE A 503 -13.00 16.59 72.45
CA ILE A 503 -13.23 17.66 73.43
C ILE A 503 -14.70 18.09 73.41
N GLU A 504 -15.27 18.26 72.21
CA GLU A 504 -16.67 18.65 72.03
C GLU A 504 -17.65 17.61 72.56
N SER A 505 -17.30 16.31 72.55
CA SER A 505 -18.17 15.24 73.10
C SER A 505 -18.31 15.28 74.62
N HIS A 506 -17.40 15.96 75.31
CA HIS A 506 -17.37 16.09 76.78
C HIS A 506 -17.82 17.47 77.28
N LEU A 507 -18.16 18.40 76.37
CA LEU A 507 -18.57 19.77 76.71
C LEU A 507 -20.00 20.06 76.25
N GLY A 508 -20.70 20.96 76.97
CA GLY A 508 -21.96 21.52 76.48
C GLY A 508 -21.72 22.44 75.26
N LYS A 509 -22.71 22.56 74.36
CA LYS A 509 -22.56 23.31 73.09
C LYS A 509 -22.09 24.76 73.25
N GLU A 510 -22.58 25.48 74.26
CA GLU A 510 -22.15 26.86 74.54
C GLU A 510 -20.72 26.91 75.10
N GLN A 511 -20.36 25.99 75.99
CA GLN A 511 -19.01 25.88 76.57
C GLN A 511 -17.96 25.48 75.53
N ALA A 512 -18.33 24.67 74.53
CA ALA A 512 -17.43 24.30 73.44
C ALA A 512 -17.06 25.51 72.56
N ALA A 513 -18.02 26.41 72.28
CA ALA A 513 -17.77 27.62 71.50
C ALA A 513 -16.83 28.59 72.23
N GLU A 514 -17.09 28.83 73.52
CA GLU A 514 -16.24 29.70 74.37
C GLU A 514 -14.83 29.13 74.54
N THR A 515 -14.70 27.81 74.75
CA THR A 515 -13.40 27.13 74.85
C THR A 515 -12.61 27.21 73.54
N LYS A 516 -13.29 27.15 72.38
CA LYS A 516 -12.65 27.26 71.07
C LYS A 516 -12.03 28.64 70.86
N GLU A 517 -12.79 29.67 71.23
CA GLU A 517 -12.36 31.07 71.14
C GLU A 517 -11.22 31.34 72.13
N MET A 518 -11.33 30.85 73.37
CA MET A 518 -10.28 30.95 74.39
C MET A 518 -8.95 30.31 73.95
N LEU A 519 -9.01 29.18 73.25
CA LEU A 519 -7.82 28.50 72.73
C LEU A 519 -7.29 29.09 71.41
N GLY A 520 -7.94 30.11 70.85
CA GLY A 520 -7.53 30.76 69.61
C GLY A 520 -7.58 29.84 68.39
N LEU A 521 -8.51 28.88 68.35
CA LEU A 521 -8.57 27.88 67.30
C LEU A 521 -9.42 28.36 66.12
N GLU A 522 -8.75 28.87 65.09
CA GLU A 522 -9.34 29.20 63.79
C GLU A 522 -9.31 27.94 62.89
N PHE A 523 -10.48 27.36 62.61
CA PHE A 523 -10.62 26.16 61.77
C PHE A 523 -11.27 26.45 60.43
#